data_AF-A0A820MMS4-F1
#
_entry.id   AF-A0A820MMS4-F1
#
_cell.length_a   1.000
_cell.length_b   1.000
_cell.length_c   1.000
_cell.angle_alpha   90.00
_cell.angle_beta   90.00
_cell.angle_gamma   90.00
#
_symmetry.space_group_name_H-M   'P 1'
#
loop_
_entity.id
_entity.type
_entity.pdbx_description
1 polymer ?
#
loop_
_entity_poly.entity_id
_entity_poly.type
_entity_poly.pdbx_seq_one_letter_code
_entity_poly.pdbx_strand_id
1 'polypeptide(L)'
;DVGIYDRVVIQELIKTIAQTRQINSTEQRAFKVIVIVEVDKLTRDAQHGLRRTMEKYVGSCRLVLCCNSTSRVIPAVRSRCLAIRVAAPTVDE
;
A
#
# COMPACT_ATOMS: atom_id res chain seq x y z
N ASP A 1 -14.51 16.45 8.43
CA ASP A 1 -14.93 15.46 7.41
C ASP A 1 -13.89 15.06 6.35
N VAL A 2 -12.59 15.27 6.55
CA VAL A 2 -11.59 14.90 5.51
C VAL A 2 -11.29 13.38 5.51
N GLY A 3 -11.38 12.72 6.67
CA GLY A 3 -10.96 11.32 6.84
C GLY A 3 -11.88 10.24 6.23
N ILE A 4 -13.11 10.58 5.86
CA ILE A 4 -14.06 9.63 5.23
C ILE A 4 -13.65 9.38 3.78
N TYR A 5 -13.16 10.42 3.09
CA TYR A 5 -12.75 10.33 1.69
C TYR A 5 -11.50 9.48 1.50
N ASP A 6 -10.53 9.55 2.43
CA ASP A 6 -9.28 8.77 2.35
C ASP A 6 -9.53 7.27 2.19
N ARG A 7 -10.52 6.74 2.91
CA ARG A 7 -10.88 5.32 2.82
C ARG A 7 -11.40 4.95 1.44
N VAL A 8 -12.30 5.77 0.89
CA VAL A 8 -12.93 5.50 -0.42
C VAL A 8 -11.88 5.59 -1.52
N VAL A 9 -11.06 6.64 -1.50
CA VAL A 9 -10.01 6.88 -2.50
C VAL A 9 -9.00 5.73 -2.55
N ILE A 10 -8.51 5.26 -1.40
CA ILE A 10 -7.55 4.15 -1.34
C ILE A 10 -8.16 2.84 -1.89
N GLN A 11 -9.40 2.55 -1.51
CA GLN A 11 -10.07 1.33 -1.96
C GLN A 11 -10.36 1.36 -3.46
N GLU A 12 -10.82 2.49 -3.98
CA GLU A 12 -11.14 2.67 -5.38
C GLU A 12 -9.87 2.64 -6.25
N LEU A 13 -8.79 3.29 -5.83
CA LEU A 13 -7.52 3.26 -6.53
C LEU A 13 -7.00 1.84 -6.71
N ILE A 14 -6.94 1.05 -5.62
CA ILE A 14 -6.46 -0.33 -5.66
C ILE A 14 -7.37 -1.18 -6.54
N LYS A 15 -8.70 -1.00 -6.44
CA LYS A 15 -9.68 -1.73 -7.24
C LYS A 15 -9.48 -1.45 -8.73
N THR A 16 -9.35 -0.19 -9.12
CA THR A 16 -9.15 0.20 -10.53
C THR A 16 -7.87 -0.39 -11.08
N ILE A 17 -6.76 -0.30 -10.35
CA ILE A 17 -5.47 -0.86 -10.78
C ILE A 17 -5.53 -2.38 -10.89
N ALA A 18 -6.19 -3.05 -9.94
CA ALA A 18 -6.35 -4.50 -9.96
C ALA A 18 -7.28 -4.99 -11.09
N GLN A 19 -8.29 -4.21 -11.46
CA GLN A 19 -9.24 -4.55 -12.53
C GLN A 19 -8.70 -4.26 -13.94
N THR A 20 -7.78 -3.32 -14.09
CA THR A 20 -7.17 -3.04 -15.39
C THR A 20 -6.45 -4.28 -15.91
N ARG A 21 -6.85 -4.82 -17.06
CA ARG A 21 -6.22 -6.01 -17.66
C ARG A 21 -4.89 -5.60 -18.32
N GLN A 22 -3.79 -6.29 -18.02
CA GLN A 22 -2.57 -6.14 -18.81
C GLN A 22 -2.80 -6.80 -20.17
N ILE A 23 -2.65 -6.03 -21.25
CA ILE A 23 -2.89 -6.48 -22.62
C ILE A 23 -1.75 -7.39 -23.11
N ASN A 24 -0.54 -7.21 -22.57
CA ASN A 24 0.66 -7.97 -22.92
C ASN A 24 1.17 -8.77 -21.70
N SER A 25 0.58 -9.93 -21.43
CA SER A 25 0.99 -10.81 -20.32
C SER A 25 2.24 -11.65 -20.60
N THR A 26 2.77 -11.60 -21.83
CA THR A 26 3.85 -12.50 -22.30
C THR A 26 5.26 -11.99 -21.97
N GLU A 27 5.44 -10.67 -21.80
CA GLU A 27 6.76 -10.05 -21.57
C GLU A 27 6.92 -9.45 -20.16
N GLN A 28 5.82 -9.28 -19.41
CA GLN A 28 5.83 -8.64 -18.10
C GLN A 28 5.36 -9.58 -16.99
N ARG A 29 5.91 -9.38 -15.78
CA ARG A 29 5.50 -10.11 -14.57
C ARG A 29 3.98 -9.95 -14.38
N ALA A 30 3.31 -11.05 -14.04
CA ALA A 30 1.85 -11.14 -13.89
C ALA A 30 1.26 -10.39 -12.66
N PHE A 31 2.01 -9.46 -12.07
CA PHE A 31 1.56 -8.65 -10.94
C PHE A 31 1.91 -7.18 -11.15
N LYS A 32 1.05 -6.31 -10.63
CA LYS A 32 1.27 -4.86 -10.63
C LYS A 32 1.86 -4.42 -9.31
N VAL A 33 2.65 -3.35 -9.31
CA VAL A 33 3.17 -2.75 -8.08
C VAL A 33 2.46 -1.43 -7.83
N ILE A 34 1.92 -1.28 -6.62
CA ILE A 34 1.29 -0.04 -6.15
C ILE A 34 2.15 0.50 -5.02
N VAL A 35 2.65 1.72 -5.17
CA VAL A 35 3.43 2.41 -4.15
C VAL A 35 2.53 3.44 -3.48
N ILE A 36 2.33 3.30 -2.17
CA ILE A 36 1.58 4.26 -1.36
C ILE A 36 2.56 4.98 -0.45
N VAL A 37 2.64 6.29 -0.61
CA VAL A 37 3.49 7.17 0.20
C VAL A 37 2.70 7.74 1.37
N GLU A 38 3.41 8.08 2.46
CA GLU A 38 2.86 8.71 3.66
C GLU A 38 1.70 7.93 4.30
N VAL A 39 1.82 6.60 4.35
CA VAL A 39 0.78 5.71 4.92
C VAL A 39 0.48 6.04 6.39
N ASP A 40 1.44 6.64 7.12
CA ASP A 40 1.27 7.06 8.50
C ASP A 40 0.36 8.28 8.68
N LYS A 41 0.02 9.00 7.60
CA LYS A 41 -0.97 10.09 7.60
C LYS A 41 -2.40 9.61 7.36
N LEU A 42 -2.59 8.38 6.88
CA LEU A 42 -3.91 7.82 6.65
C LEU A 42 -4.66 7.58 7.97
N THR A 43 -5.96 7.83 7.95
CA THR A 43 -6.84 7.52 9.07
C THR A 43 -6.85 6.02 9.38
N ARG A 44 -7.11 5.65 10.65
CA ARG A 44 -7.16 4.22 11.06
C ARG A 44 -8.18 3.43 10.24
N ASP A 45 -9.33 4.03 9.93
CA ASP A 45 -10.36 3.39 9.09
C ASP A 45 -9.91 3.18 7.65
N ALA A 46 -9.18 4.14 7.07
CA ALA A 46 -8.57 3.97 5.75
C ALA A 46 -7.52 2.85 5.77
N GLN A 47 -6.69 2.75 6.83
CA GLN A 47 -5.73 1.67 6.98
C GLN A 47 -6.41 0.29 7.14
N HIS A 48 -7.53 0.22 7.88
CA HIS A 48 -8.35 -1.00 7.96
C HIS A 48 -8.99 -1.35 6.60
N GLY A 49 -9.37 -0.34 5.81
CA GLY A 49 -9.83 -0.51 4.44
C GLY A 49 -8.73 -1.06 3.53
N LEU A 50 -7.54 -0.47 3.60
CA LEU A 50 -6.34 -0.87 2.88
C LEU A 50 -5.99 -2.33 3.15
N ARG A 51 -5.98 -2.74 4.43
CA ARG A 51 -5.74 -4.14 4.83
C ARG A 51 -6.69 -5.11 4.09
N ARG A 52 -7.98 -4.79 4.01
CA ARG A 52 -8.98 -5.65 3.32
C ARG A 52 -8.71 -5.75 1.82
N THR A 53 -8.39 -4.62 1.17
CA THR A 53 -8.09 -4.62 -0.27
C THR A 53 -6.76 -5.28 -0.59
N MET A 54 -5.76 -5.16 0.30
CA MET A 54 -4.50 -5.88 0.18
C MET A 54 -4.71 -7.39 0.16
N GLU A 55 -5.49 -7.93 1.12
CA GLU A 55 -5.80 -9.36 1.18
C GLU A 55 -6.57 -9.83 -0.06
N LYS A 56 -7.53 -9.03 -0.54
CA LYS A 56 -8.36 -9.37 -1.69
C LYS A 56 -7.60 -9.45 -3.02
N TYR A 57 -6.61 -8.56 -3.22
CA TYR A 57 -5.92 -8.39 -4.51
C TYR A 57 -4.44 -8.81 -4.48
N VAL A 58 -4.02 -9.61 -3.50
CA VAL A 58 -2.62 -10.05 -3.34
C VAL A 58 -2.08 -10.85 -4.55
N GLY A 59 -2.96 -11.56 -5.26
CA GLY A 59 -2.57 -12.34 -6.44
C GLY A 59 -2.30 -11.48 -7.68
N SER A 60 -2.96 -10.32 -7.79
CA SER A 60 -2.86 -9.42 -8.94
C SER A 60 -1.96 -8.21 -8.70
N CYS A 61 -1.78 -7.80 -7.45
CA CYS A 61 -1.08 -6.58 -7.07
C CYS A 61 -0.18 -6.81 -5.84
N ARG A 62 1.03 -6.24 -5.90
CA ARG A 62 1.94 -6.09 -4.76
C ARG A 62 1.92 -4.64 -4.30
N LEU A 63 1.90 -4.44 -2.99
CA LEU A 63 1.89 -3.10 -2.40
C LEU A 63 3.24 -2.81 -1.74
N VAL A 64 3.75 -1.61 -1.98
CA VAL A 64 4.90 -1.02 -1.30
C VAL A 64 4.38 0.16 -0.49
N LEU A 65 4.56 0.09 0.82
CA LEU A 65 4.07 1.10 1.76
C LEU A 65 5.25 1.88 2.30
N CYS A 66 5.30 3.18 1.99
CA CYS A 66 6.30 4.09 2.52
C CYS A 66 5.68 4.88 3.69
N CYS A 67 6.35 4.84 4.83
CA CYS A 67 5.94 5.58 6.03
C CYS A 67 7.17 6.09 6.78
N ASN A 68 7.05 7.27 7.38
CA ASN A 68 8.13 7.85 8.18
C ASN A 68 8.06 7.39 9.64
N SER A 69 6.87 7.06 10.13
CA SER A 69 6.66 6.56 11.49
C SER A 69 5.82 5.27 11.48
N THR A 70 6.47 4.14 11.74
CA THR A 70 5.79 2.82 11.82
C THR A 70 4.85 2.69 13.01
N SER A 71 4.98 3.55 14.02
CA SER A 71 4.09 3.57 15.20
C SER A 71 2.66 3.99 14.88
N ARG A 72 2.47 4.78 13.81
CA ARG A 72 1.14 5.24 13.36
C ARG A 72 0.45 4.24 12.41
N VAL A 73 1.15 3.19 11.99
CA VAL A 73 0.60 2.14 11.13
C VAL A 73 -0.05 1.05 12.00
N ILE A 74 -1.28 0.65 11.65
CA ILE A 74 -1.99 -0.37 12.41
C ILE A 74 -1.22 -1.72 12.40
N PRO A 75 -1.23 -2.47 13.52
CA PRO A 75 -0.54 -3.76 13.60
C PRO A 75 -0.95 -4.76 12.52
N ALA A 76 -2.20 -4.70 12.06
CA ALA A 76 -2.72 -5.59 11.04
C ALA A 76 -2.04 -5.43 9.68
N VAL A 77 -1.65 -4.21 9.30
CA VAL A 77 -0.89 -3.95 8.07
C VAL A 77 0.56 -4.39 8.26
N ARG A 78 1.18 -4.01 9.40
CA ARG A 78 2.57 -4.37 9.72
C ARG A 78 2.81 -5.88 9.74
N SER A 79 1.87 -6.67 10.24
CA SER A 79 1.95 -8.13 10.27
C SER A 79 1.92 -8.79 8.87
N ARG A 80 1.47 -8.08 7.84
CA ARG A 80 1.31 -8.59 6.46
C ARG A 80 2.38 -8.07 5.50
N CYS A 81 3.18 -7.12 5.94
CA CYS A 81 4.22 -6.49 5.15
C CYS A 81 5.59 -6.88 5.69
N LEU A 82 6.56 -7.02 4.78
CA LEU A 82 7.96 -7.08 5.18
C LEU A 82 8.38 -5.67 5.63
N ALA A 83 8.71 -5.52 6.91
CA ALA A 83 9.19 -4.25 7.45
C ALA A 83 10.65 -4.04 7.06
N ILE A 84 10.90 -3.12 6.14
CA ILE A 84 12.25 -2.71 5.74
C ILE A 84 12.52 -1.34 6.37
N ARG A 85 13.53 -1.26 7.24
CA ARG A 85 13.98 0.00 7.84
C ARG A 85 15.15 0.55 7.03
N VAL A 86 14.92 1.69 6.38
CA VAL A 86 15.99 2.49 5.75
C VAL A 86 16.46 3.50 6.77
N ALA A 87 17.73 3.42 7.18
CA ALA A 87 18.33 4.40 8.08
C ALA A 87 18.68 5.69 7.31
N ALA A 88 18.77 6.82 8.02
CA ALA A 88 19.35 8.01 7.43
C ALA A 88 20.82 7.73 7.05
N PRO A 89 21.33 8.35 5.97
CA PRO A 89 22.72 8.20 5.58
C PRO A 89 23.64 8.65 6.72
N THR A 90 24.81 8.01 6.81
CA THR A 90 25.86 8.48 7.72
C THR A 90 26.51 9.74 7.16
N VAL A 91 27.18 10.53 8.01
CA VAL A 91 27.82 11.80 7.57
C VAL A 91 28.92 11.56 6.52
N ASP A 92 29.44 10.33 6.47
CA ASP A 92 30.50 9.89 5.58
C ASP A 92 29.98 9.32 4.23
N GLU A 93 28.66 9.35 4.00
CA GLU A 93 27.96 8.90 2.77
C GLU A 93 27.21 10.03 2.07
#